data_AF-A0A163EBE0-F1
#
_entry.id   AF-A0A163EBE0-F1
#
_cell.length_a   1.000
_cell.length_b   1.000
_cell.length_c   1.000
_cell.angle_alpha   90.00
_cell.angle_beta   90.00
_cell.angle_gamma   90.00
#
_symmetry.space_group_name_H-M   'P 1'
#
loop_
_entity.id
_entity.type
_entity.pdbx_description
1 polymer ?
#
loop_
_entity_poly.entity_id
_entity_poly.type
_entity_poly.pdbx_seq_one_letter_code
_entity_poly.pdbx_strand_id
1 'polypeptide(L)'
;MISEFQCPCHGTMRGYVGDQYKTSRVIFYPGAQYEGNWKSSHMCAQLADGIPLFDAIHPNAVAVFLFDQSSNHKAYPEDALLTQNMN
;
A
#
# COMPACT_ATOMS: atom_id res chain seq x y z
N MET A 1 -13.57 -0.42 -4.26
CA MET A 1 -12.26 -0.85 -4.81
C MET A 1 -11.60 -1.74 -3.78
N ILE A 2 -10.91 -2.80 -4.20
CA ILE A 2 -10.11 -3.64 -3.30
C ILE A 2 -8.65 -3.42 -3.67
N SER A 3 -7.81 -3.16 -2.66
CA SER A 3 -6.35 -3.13 -2.82
C SER A 3 -5.74 -4.22 -1.95
N GLU A 4 -4.78 -4.98 -2.45
CA GLU A 4 -4.11 -6.02 -1.68
C GLU A 4 -2.72 -6.34 -2.23
N PHE A 5 -1.83 -6.82 -1.35
CA PHE A 5 -0.56 -7.41 -1.75
C PHE A 5 -0.71 -8.91 -1.95
N GLN A 6 -0.34 -9.38 -3.13
CA GLN A 6 -0.37 -10.79 -3.55
C GLN A 6 1.05 -11.37 -3.49
N CYS A 7 1.25 -12.44 -2.71
CA CYS A 7 2.44 -13.31 -2.80
C CYS A 7 2.14 -14.51 -3.72
N PRO A 8 3.08 -14.94 -4.57
CA PRO A 8 2.96 -16.20 -5.31
C PRO A 8 2.67 -17.43 -4.43
N CYS A 9 3.15 -17.40 -3.19
CA CYS A 9 3.11 -18.49 -2.23
C CYS A 9 1.81 -18.56 -1.40
N HIS A 10 1.20 -17.41 -1.10
CA HIS A 10 0.08 -17.29 -0.15
C HIS A 10 -1.18 -16.65 -0.77
N GLY A 11 -1.10 -16.16 -2.00
CA GLY A 11 -2.10 -15.25 -2.55
C GLY A 11 -2.11 -13.95 -1.74
N THR A 12 -3.28 -13.50 -1.30
CA THR A 12 -3.40 -12.34 -0.41
C THR A 12 -2.59 -12.57 0.86
N MET A 13 -1.62 -11.69 1.15
CA MET A 13 -0.84 -11.79 2.38
C MET A 13 -1.75 -11.66 3.61
N ARG A 14 -1.63 -12.62 4.53
CA ARG A 14 -2.35 -12.68 5.79
C ARG A 14 -1.56 -13.51 6.80
N GLY A 15 -1.58 -13.13 8.05
CA GLY A 15 -0.76 -13.75 9.08
C GLY A 15 -0.75 -12.96 10.38
N TYR A 16 -0.06 -13.51 11.37
CA TYR A 16 0.11 -12.85 12.67
C TYR A 16 1.30 -11.88 12.63
N VAL A 17 1.08 -10.66 13.08
CA VAL A 17 2.13 -9.67 13.37
C VAL A 17 2.06 -9.39 14.87
N GLY A 18 2.98 -9.98 15.63
CA GLY A 18 2.81 -10.13 17.08
C GLY A 18 1.56 -10.97 17.38
N ASP A 19 0.71 -10.49 18.29
CA ASP A 19 -0.53 -11.19 18.68
C ASP A 19 -1.75 -10.86 17.78
N GLN A 20 -1.57 -9.99 16.77
CA GLN A 20 -2.65 -9.53 15.91
C GLN A 20 -2.65 -10.25 14.57
N TYR A 21 -3.80 -10.79 14.17
CA TYR A 21 -3.99 -11.32 12.82
C TYR A 21 -4.27 -10.18 11.84
N LYS A 22 -3.39 -9.99 10.85
CA LYS A 22 -3.47 -8.94 9.84
C LYS A 22 -3.64 -9.51 8.44
N THR A 23 -4.19 -8.69 7.54
CA THR A 23 -4.24 -8.95 6.09
C THR A 23 -3.78 -7.72 5.33
N SER A 24 -3.13 -7.92 4.18
CA SER A 24 -2.76 -6.83 3.28
C SER A 24 -3.95 -6.23 2.55
N ARG A 25 -5.14 -6.84 2.61
CA ARG A 25 -6.32 -6.38 1.89
C ARG A 25 -6.96 -5.17 2.58
N VAL A 26 -7.19 -4.13 1.80
CA VAL A 26 -7.96 -2.94 2.18
C VAL A 26 -9.16 -2.81 1.24
N ILE A 27 -10.34 -2.63 1.82
CA ILE A 27 -11.58 -2.38 1.08
C ILE A 27 -11.81 -0.88 1.09
N PHE A 28 -11.75 -0.26 -0.08
CA PHE A 28 -12.05 1.15 -0.29
C PHE A 28 -13.48 1.31 -0.81
N TYR A 29 -14.26 2.20 -0.21
CA TYR A 29 -15.62 2.48 -0.65
C TYR A 29 -15.62 3.73 -1.55
N PRO A 30 -15.80 3.60 -2.88
CA PRO A 30 -15.75 4.74 -3.79
C PRO A 30 -17.00 5.61 -3.68
N GLY A 31 -16.83 6.93 -3.85
CA GLY A 31 -17.93 7.90 -3.97
C GLY A 31 -17.59 9.27 -3.38
N ALA A 32 -18.26 10.33 -3.85
CA ALA A 32 -18.00 11.74 -3.51
C ALA A 32 -18.23 12.11 -2.03
N GLN A 33 -18.72 11.17 -1.20
CA GLN A 33 -18.97 11.34 0.24
C GLN A 33 -18.35 10.23 1.11
N TYR A 34 -17.45 9.41 0.54
CA TYR A 34 -16.71 8.37 1.25
C TYR A 34 -15.20 8.68 1.22
N GLU A 35 -14.34 7.71 0.93
CA GLU A 35 -12.88 7.85 1.01
C GLU A 35 -12.25 8.50 -0.25
N GLY A 36 -13.08 8.91 -1.22
CA GLY A 36 -12.63 9.48 -2.48
C GLY A 36 -11.92 8.45 -3.38
N ASN A 37 -10.99 8.93 -4.20
CA ASN A 37 -10.17 8.08 -5.07
C ASN A 37 -9.00 7.47 -4.28
N TRP A 38 -8.54 6.29 -4.71
CA TRP A 38 -7.28 5.74 -4.24
C TRP A 38 -6.10 6.59 -4.74
N LYS A 39 -5.13 6.86 -3.87
CA LYS A 39 -4.04 7.83 -4.06
C LYS A 39 -2.73 7.24 -3.52
N SER A 40 -1.60 7.85 -3.87
CA SER A 40 -0.28 7.44 -3.38
C SER A 40 -0.18 7.42 -1.84
N SER A 41 -0.86 8.32 -1.13
CA SER A 41 -0.91 8.29 0.34
C SER A 41 -1.52 7.01 0.89
N HIS A 42 -2.59 6.50 0.27
CA HIS A 42 -3.23 5.24 0.65
C HIS A 42 -2.30 4.04 0.39
N MET A 43 -1.53 4.09 -0.71
CA MET A 43 -0.49 3.10 -1.01
C MET A 43 0.59 3.06 0.06
N CYS A 44 1.14 4.22 0.44
CA CYS A 44 2.16 4.33 1.47
C CYS A 44 1.67 3.80 2.82
N ALA A 45 0.43 4.14 3.20
CA ALA A 45 -0.18 3.64 4.43
C ALA A 45 -0.33 2.10 4.41
N GLN A 46 -0.83 1.54 3.31
CA GLN A 46 -0.96 0.09 3.15
C GLN A 46 0.39 -0.61 3.15
N LEU A 47 1.44 -0.01 2.58
CA LEU A 47 2.80 -0.54 2.58
C LEU A 47 3.42 -0.53 3.99
N ALA A 48 3.18 0.51 4.79
CA ALA A 48 3.65 0.59 6.17
C ALA A 48 3.13 -0.57 7.03
N ASP A 49 1.90 -1.02 6.80
CA ASP A 49 1.33 -2.22 7.43
C ASP A 49 1.78 -3.53 6.75
N GLY A 50 2.02 -3.49 5.44
CA GLY A 50 2.39 -4.65 4.63
C GLY A 50 3.80 -5.18 4.89
N ILE A 51 4.76 -4.30 5.20
CA ILE A 51 6.15 -4.70 5.45
C ILE A 51 6.27 -5.61 6.69
N PRO A 52 5.77 -5.25 7.88
CA PRO A 52 5.81 -6.15 9.05
C PRO A 52 5.08 -7.48 8.81
N LEU A 53 3.98 -7.45 8.03
CA LEU A 53 3.27 -8.67 7.67
C LEU A 53 4.11 -9.57 6.75
N PHE A 54 4.83 -8.99 5.79
CA PHE A 54 5.75 -9.74 4.94
C PHE A 54 6.85 -10.40 5.78
N ASP A 55 7.50 -9.64 6.67
CA ASP A 55 8.60 -10.13 7.50
C ASP A 55 8.15 -11.29 8.40
N ALA A 56 6.92 -11.22 8.93
CA ALA A 56 6.34 -12.26 9.76
C ALA A 56 6.06 -13.56 8.99
N ILE A 57 5.58 -13.48 7.75
CA ILE A 57 5.21 -14.67 6.96
C ILE A 57 6.34 -15.18 6.06
N HIS A 58 7.43 -14.42 5.91
CA HIS A 58 8.64 -14.78 5.14
C HIS A 58 9.92 -14.44 5.92
N PRO A 59 10.22 -15.14 7.03
CA PRO A 59 11.42 -14.86 7.80
C PRO A 59 12.69 -15.04 6.94
N ASN A 60 13.63 -14.10 7.05
CA ASN A 60 14.89 -14.06 6.31
C ASN A 60 14.77 -13.86 4.78
N ALA A 61 13.64 -13.36 4.30
CA ALA A 61 13.47 -12.98 2.89
C ALA A 61 13.59 -11.45 2.71
N VAL A 62 13.90 -11.02 1.49
CA VAL A 62 13.85 -9.61 1.09
C VAL A 62 12.65 -9.43 0.18
N ALA A 63 11.75 -8.51 0.53
CA ALA A 63 10.58 -8.20 -0.28
C ALA A 63 10.93 -7.30 -1.47
N VAL A 64 10.25 -7.53 -2.59
CA VAL A 64 10.14 -6.57 -3.69
C VAL A 64 8.65 -6.33 -3.95
N PHE A 65 8.18 -5.12 -3.66
CA PHE A 65 6.79 -4.73 -3.89
C PHE A 65 6.64 -4.08 -5.27
N LEU A 66 5.74 -4.62 -6.07
CA LEU A 66 5.43 -4.13 -7.42
C LEU A 66 4.03 -3.52 -7.41
N PHE A 67 3.89 -2.34 -8.02
CA PHE A 67 2.62 -1.61 -8.09
C PHE A 67 2.28 -1.32 -9.54
N ASP A 68 1.02 -1.57 -9.92
CA ASP A 68 0.41 -0.99 -11.12
C ASP A 68 0.49 0.55 -11.01
N GLN A 69 1.08 1.20 -12.01
CA GLN A 69 1.24 2.65 -12.06
C GLN A 69 0.20 3.27 -12.99
N SER A 70 -0.98 3.55 -12.46
CA SER A 70 -1.87 4.55 -13.06
C SER A 70 -1.23 5.95 -12.94
N SER A 71 -1.52 6.87 -13.87
CA SER A 71 -0.92 8.22 -13.91
C SER A 71 -1.11 9.03 -12.62
N ASN A 72 -2.11 8.69 -11.80
CA ASN A 72 -2.36 9.29 -10.49
C ASN A 72 -1.31 8.90 -9.42
N HIS A 73 -0.50 7.85 -9.65
CA HIS A 73 0.53 7.38 -8.72
C HIS A 73 1.86 8.14 -8.89
N LYS A 74 1.99 8.99 -9.93
CA LYS A 74 3.09 9.94 -10.11
C LYS A 74 2.87 11.25 -9.34
N ALA A 75 1.81 11.35 -8.55
CA ALA A 75 1.57 12.52 -7.72
C ALA A 75 2.70 12.66 -6.71
N TYR A 76 3.41 13.78 -6.81
CA TYR A 76 4.41 14.17 -5.82
C TYR A 76 3.76 14.30 -4.43
N PRO A 77 4.51 14.01 -3.35
CA PRO A 77 4.11 14.39 -1.99
C PRO A 77 3.65 15.86 -1.92
N GLU A 78 2.72 16.18 -1.01
CA GLU A 78 2.24 17.57 -0.86
C GLU A 78 3.36 18.54 -0.47
N ASP A 79 4.39 18.04 0.21
CA ASP A 79 5.58 18.76 0.64
C ASP A 79 6.77 18.61 -0.32
N ALA A 80 6.57 18.01 -1.49
CA ALA A 80 7.62 17.85 -2.47
C ALA A 80 8.07 19.21 -3.01
N LEU A 81 9.38 19.43 -3.04
CA LEU A 81 9.99 20.58 -3.69
C LEU A 81 9.87 20.40 -5.22
N LEU A 82 8.94 21.12 -5.84
CA LEU A 82 8.76 21.08 -7.30
C LEU A 82 9.42 22.30 -7.93
N THR A 83 10.41 22.09 -8.80
CA THR A 83 11.10 23.17 -9.52
C THR A 83 10.13 24.07 -10.30
N GLN A 84 8.99 23.53 -10.75
CA GLN A 84 7.93 24.30 -11.43
C GLN A 84 7.18 25.26 -10.49
N ASN A 85 7.24 25.03 -9.18
CA ASN A 85 6.62 25.84 -8.13
C ASN A 85 7.66 26.67 -7.35
N MET A 86 8.94 26.59 -7.74
CA MET A 86 10.01 27.43 -7.20
C MET A 86 10.02 28.73 -8.01
N ASN A 87 9.64 29.85 -7.37
CA ASN A 87 9.80 31.20 -7.92
C ASN A 87 11.28 31.62 -7.97
#